data_AF-A0AAN7GMY5-F1
#
_entry.id   AF-A0AAN7GMY5-F1
#
_cell.length_a   1.000
_cell.length_b   1.000
_cell.length_c   1.000
_cell.angle_alpha   90.00
_cell.angle_beta   90.00
_cell.angle_gamma   90.00
#
_symmetry.space_group_name_H-M   'P 1'
#
loop_
_entity.id
_entity.type
_entity.pdbx_description
1 polymer ?
#
loop_
_entity_poly.entity_id
_entity_poly.type
_entity_poly.pdbx_seq_one_letter_code
_entity_poly.pdbx_strand_id
1 'polypeptide(L)'
;MKKVGKATKLAKARKVSSASNSSAAAISGTGLDVFSSVKSSVPVPSNVLPSRRTEEASHVPVPAVISLPAQCCMVVSPSRWDQHSLSVAETMSTCESFKSPDVEYVDNNEAPALDSIDRKTFSSLCISEHTANAGNICNRDTMTNMELDSEKVDIDDNCMDPQLCATIACDIYRHLRASEMKKRPATDFMERIQKDINVNMRSILIDWLVEVAEEYRLVPDTLYLTVNYIDRYLSGNVMNRQRLQLLGVASMMIASKYEEICAPQVEEFCYITDNTYLKDEVLQMESAVLNYLKFELTAPTAKCFLRRFVRAAQAAHEVVSPMQLESLANYIAELSLLEYNMLCYAPSIVAASSIFLAKYILVPSKRPWNSTLQHYTLYQPSDLRECVKDLHCLCLNSHSSNLPAIREKYSQHKYKCAAKKHFPPSIPAEFFHNCA
;
A
#
# COMPACT_ATOMS: atom_id res chain seq x y z
N MET A 1 73.76 -34.19 -6.40
CA MET A 1 72.62 -35.05 -6.81
C MET A 1 71.46 -34.13 -7.15
N LYS A 2 71.18 -33.97 -8.46
CA LYS A 2 69.98 -34.48 -9.18
C LYS A 2 68.68 -33.88 -8.64
N LYS A 3 67.73 -33.37 -9.43
CA LYS A 3 67.54 -32.97 -10.84
C LYS A 3 66.03 -32.58 -10.86
N VAL A 4 65.62 -31.46 -11.48
CA VAL A 4 64.74 -31.40 -12.69
C VAL A 4 63.32 -31.96 -12.48
N GLY A 5 62.21 -31.33 -12.90
CA GLY A 5 61.96 -30.19 -13.79
C GLY A 5 60.44 -30.05 -14.04
N LYS A 6 59.98 -28.86 -14.48
CA LYS A 6 59.32 -28.54 -15.78
C LYS A 6 57.97 -29.26 -16.06
N ALA A 7 56.92 -28.66 -16.61
CA ALA A 7 56.90 -27.63 -17.65
C ALA A 7 55.55 -26.88 -17.77
N THR A 8 55.67 -25.62 -18.19
CA THR A 8 54.66 -24.74 -18.81
C THR A 8 54.50 -25.06 -20.30
N LYS A 9 53.32 -24.80 -20.89
CA LYS A 9 53.04 -24.33 -22.29
C LYS A 9 51.54 -24.55 -22.59
N LEU A 10 50.82 -23.79 -23.42
CA LEU A 10 50.91 -22.46 -24.01
C LEU A 10 49.56 -22.26 -24.71
N ALA A 11 49.00 -21.05 -24.66
CA ALA A 11 47.82 -20.65 -25.41
C ALA A 11 48.06 -20.66 -26.94
N LYS A 12 46.98 -20.83 -27.72
CA LYS A 12 46.92 -20.29 -29.09
C LYS A 12 45.49 -19.86 -29.45
N ALA A 13 45.29 -18.55 -29.49
CA ALA A 13 44.17 -17.88 -30.13
C ALA A 13 44.37 -17.82 -31.66
N ARG A 14 43.27 -17.83 -32.42
CA ARG A 14 43.20 -17.38 -33.82
C ARG A 14 41.78 -16.84 -34.04
N LYS A 15 41.58 -15.53 -33.87
CA LYS A 15 41.67 -14.43 -34.85
C LYS A 15 40.49 -14.39 -35.83
N VAL A 16 39.69 -13.35 -35.63
CA VAL A 16 38.61 -12.77 -36.43
C VAL A 16 39.06 -12.49 -37.87
N SER A 17 38.14 -12.63 -38.83
CA SER A 17 38.16 -11.90 -40.10
C SER A 17 36.74 -11.46 -40.49
N SER A 18 36.60 -10.14 -40.59
CA SER A 18 35.53 -9.35 -41.19
C SER A 18 35.40 -9.56 -42.71
N ALA A 19 34.18 -9.52 -43.24
CA ALA A 19 33.92 -8.90 -44.55
C ALA A 19 32.44 -8.53 -44.68
N SER A 20 32.21 -7.24 -44.86
CA SER A 20 31.02 -6.60 -45.41
C SER A 20 30.71 -7.08 -46.83
N ASN A 21 29.43 -7.08 -47.22
CA ASN A 21 28.99 -6.28 -48.38
C ASN A 21 27.46 -6.21 -48.51
N SER A 22 27.04 -4.99 -48.80
CA SER A 22 25.74 -4.48 -49.21
C SER A 22 25.32 -4.89 -50.62
N SER A 23 24.02 -5.02 -50.87
CA SER A 23 23.23 -4.52 -52.03
C SER A 23 21.90 -5.29 -52.05
N ALA A 24 20.74 -4.65 -51.86
CA ALA A 24 20.01 -3.69 -52.71
C ALA A 24 19.12 -4.37 -53.79
N ALA A 25 17.82 -4.11 -53.62
CA ALA A 25 16.84 -3.72 -54.63
C ALA A 25 15.93 -4.77 -55.33
N ALA A 26 14.66 -4.31 -55.41
CA ALA A 26 13.57 -4.64 -56.35
C ALA A 26 12.81 -5.95 -56.05
N ILE A 27 11.48 -6.08 -56.15
CA ILE A 27 10.51 -5.75 -57.22
C ILE A 27 9.09 -5.86 -56.57
N SER A 28 8.26 -4.80 -56.52
CA SER A 28 7.04 -4.49 -57.30
C SER A 28 5.87 -5.50 -57.36
N GLY A 29 4.64 -4.99 -57.26
CA GLY A 29 3.43 -5.51 -57.94
C GLY A 29 2.34 -6.12 -57.03
N THR A 30 1.25 -5.41 -56.71
CA THR A 30 -0.08 -5.41 -57.40
C THR A 30 -0.92 -6.69 -57.23
N GLY A 31 -2.19 -6.54 -56.84
CA GLY A 31 -3.24 -7.51 -57.22
C GLY A 31 -4.37 -7.73 -56.21
N LEU A 32 -5.60 -7.51 -56.68
CA LEU A 32 -6.91 -7.63 -56.03
C LEU A 32 -7.50 -9.06 -56.10
N ASP A 33 -8.70 -9.20 -55.51
CA ASP A 33 -9.79 -10.17 -55.75
C ASP A 33 -9.84 -11.44 -54.86
N VAL A 34 -10.80 -11.57 -53.93
CA VAL A 34 -12.24 -11.97 -54.05
C VAL A 34 -12.40 -13.48 -54.30
N PHE A 35 -13.08 -14.19 -53.38
CA PHE A 35 -14.23 -15.07 -53.69
C PHE A 35 -15.05 -15.50 -52.44
N SER A 36 -16.37 -15.43 -52.64
CA SER A 36 -17.57 -15.89 -51.90
C SER A 36 -17.51 -17.28 -51.24
N SER A 37 -18.04 -17.51 -50.04
CA SER A 37 -19.46 -17.67 -49.60
C SER A 37 -20.05 -19.07 -49.78
N VAL A 38 -20.52 -19.70 -48.68
CA VAL A 38 -21.71 -20.59 -48.65
C VAL A 38 -22.44 -20.41 -47.31
N LYS A 39 -23.76 -20.17 -47.39
CA LYS A 39 -24.76 -20.03 -46.30
C LYS A 39 -25.45 -21.36 -46.00
N SER A 40 -26.03 -21.50 -44.80
CA SER A 40 -27.32 -22.18 -44.60
C SER A 40 -28.06 -21.63 -43.37
N SER A 41 -29.36 -21.38 -43.56
CA SER A 41 -30.38 -20.70 -42.72
C SER A 41 -31.20 -21.71 -41.86
N VAL A 42 -31.54 -21.44 -40.57
CA VAL A 42 -32.80 -20.87 -39.99
C VAL A 42 -34.04 -21.81 -40.16
N PRO A 43 -34.96 -22.06 -39.18
CA PRO A 43 -35.71 -21.05 -38.39
C PRO A 43 -36.12 -21.33 -36.92
N VAL A 44 -36.58 -20.23 -36.30
CA VAL A 44 -37.27 -20.04 -34.98
C VAL A 44 -38.80 -20.22 -35.15
N PRO A 45 -39.58 -20.37 -34.05
CA PRO A 45 -40.59 -19.34 -33.78
C PRO A 45 -40.80 -18.98 -32.29
N SER A 46 -41.43 -17.82 -32.09
CA SER A 46 -41.58 -17.07 -30.84
C SER A 46 -42.98 -17.15 -30.19
N ASN A 47 -43.04 -16.70 -28.93
CA ASN A 47 -44.09 -15.91 -28.24
C ASN A 47 -45.14 -16.57 -27.32
N VAL A 48 -45.39 -15.82 -26.22
CA VAL A 48 -46.65 -15.54 -25.48
C VAL A 48 -46.76 -16.09 -24.01
N LEU A 49 -46.77 -15.16 -23.05
CA LEU A 49 -47.32 -15.20 -21.66
C LEU A 49 -48.82 -14.74 -21.71
N PRO A 50 -49.69 -14.73 -20.64
CA PRO A 50 -49.59 -15.20 -19.24
C PRO A 50 -50.84 -15.92 -18.68
N SER A 51 -50.79 -16.49 -17.45
CA SER A 51 -51.96 -16.52 -16.53
C SER A 51 -51.59 -16.94 -15.09
N ARG A 52 -52.13 -16.18 -14.12
CA ARG A 52 -52.20 -16.45 -12.67
C ARG A 52 -53.14 -17.63 -12.36
N ARG A 53 -52.83 -18.41 -11.31
CA ARG A 53 -53.79 -18.94 -10.31
C ARG A 53 -53.07 -19.47 -9.05
N THR A 54 -53.79 -19.36 -7.95
CA THR A 54 -53.43 -19.50 -6.53
C THR A 54 -53.67 -20.92 -5.98
N GLU A 55 -53.16 -21.18 -4.76
CA GLU A 55 -53.50 -22.27 -3.79
C GLU A 55 -52.95 -23.68 -4.14
N GLU A 56 -52.52 -24.57 -3.22
CA GLU A 56 -52.47 -24.67 -1.75
C GLU A 56 -51.50 -25.82 -1.38
N ALA A 57 -51.16 -25.97 -0.09
CA ALA A 57 -50.14 -26.88 0.45
C ALA A 57 -50.59 -28.33 0.68
N SER A 58 -49.69 -29.32 0.54
CA SER A 58 -49.69 -30.56 1.33
C SER A 58 -48.37 -31.35 1.27
N HIS A 59 -48.05 -32.00 2.39
CA HIS A 59 -46.80 -32.61 2.86
C HIS A 59 -46.38 -33.99 2.27
N VAL A 60 -45.04 -34.21 2.12
CA VAL A 60 -44.19 -35.39 2.57
C VAL A 60 -44.21 -36.72 1.76
N PRO A 61 -43.13 -37.57 1.66
CA PRO A 61 -41.64 -37.37 1.58
C PRO A 61 -40.83 -38.31 0.60
N VAL A 62 -39.57 -37.91 0.27
CA VAL A 62 -38.29 -38.72 0.03
C VAL A 62 -38.26 -39.77 -1.14
N PRO A 63 -37.12 -40.15 -1.81
CA PRO A 63 -35.67 -39.95 -1.55
C PRO A 63 -34.81 -39.40 -2.72
N ALA A 64 -33.61 -38.90 -2.40
CA ALA A 64 -32.51 -38.78 -3.36
C ALA A 64 -31.18 -39.25 -2.75
N VAL A 65 -30.45 -39.98 -3.59
CA VAL A 65 -29.26 -40.79 -3.32
C VAL A 65 -28.02 -39.92 -3.10
N ILE A 66 -27.22 -40.23 -2.07
CA ILE A 66 -25.88 -39.69 -1.84
C ILE A 66 -24.89 -40.86 -1.84
N SER A 67 -23.82 -40.76 -2.62
CA SER A 67 -22.64 -41.62 -2.55
C SER A 67 -21.38 -40.80 -2.22
N LEU A 68 -20.73 -41.21 -1.12
CA LEU A 68 -19.42 -40.82 -0.57
C LEU A 68 -18.23 -41.29 -1.46
N PRO A 69 -17.00 -40.74 -1.29
CA PRO A 69 -15.99 -41.29 -0.34
C PRO A 69 -15.14 -40.18 0.34
N ALA A 70 -14.28 -40.36 1.35
CA ALA A 70 -13.92 -41.39 2.32
C ALA A 70 -13.10 -40.68 3.43
N GLN A 71 -13.04 -41.28 4.62
CA GLN A 71 -12.53 -40.73 5.88
C GLN A 71 -11.38 -41.62 6.40
N CYS A 72 -10.32 -41.05 6.98
CA CYS A 72 -9.61 -41.53 8.21
C CYS A 72 -8.35 -40.67 8.50
N CYS A 73 -7.83 -40.45 9.71
CA CYS A 73 -8.24 -40.80 11.07
C CYS A 73 -7.69 -39.71 12.03
N MET A 74 -8.39 -39.46 13.14
CA MET A 74 -7.89 -38.72 14.31
C MET A 74 -7.27 -39.71 15.30
N VAL A 75 -6.18 -39.33 15.99
CA VAL A 75 -5.66 -40.08 17.15
C VAL A 75 -5.69 -39.21 18.40
N VAL A 76 -6.18 -39.84 19.47
CA VAL A 76 -6.59 -39.35 20.78
C VAL A 76 -5.40 -39.29 21.76
N SER A 77 -5.42 -38.30 22.65
CA SER A 77 -4.50 -38.13 23.80
C SER A 77 -4.70 -39.18 24.90
N PRO A 78 -3.81 -39.23 25.91
CA PRO A 78 -4.27 -39.47 27.27
C PRO A 78 -3.80 -38.41 28.27
N SER A 79 -4.71 -38.15 29.23
CA SER A 79 -4.69 -37.14 30.28
C SER A 79 -4.23 -37.66 31.65
N ARG A 80 -3.58 -36.79 32.43
CA ARG A 80 -3.76 -36.47 33.87
C ARG A 80 -2.41 -36.31 34.59
N TRP A 81 -2.25 -35.19 35.31
CA TRP A 81 -2.06 -35.14 36.77
C TRP A 81 -2.18 -33.68 37.27
N ASP A 82 -3.23 -33.48 38.05
CA ASP A 82 -3.43 -32.68 39.26
C ASP A 82 -2.96 -31.22 39.44
N GLN A 83 -3.90 -30.47 40.03
CA GLN A 83 -3.82 -29.13 40.57
C GLN A 83 -2.66 -28.95 41.55
N HIS A 84 -1.89 -27.87 41.38
CA HIS A 84 -1.53 -26.98 42.49
C HIS A 84 -1.13 -25.60 41.93
N SER A 85 -1.71 -24.56 42.54
CA SER A 85 -1.42 -23.15 42.32
C SER A 85 0.05 -22.79 42.56
N LEU A 86 0.62 -21.90 41.74
CA LEU A 86 1.23 -20.60 42.11
C LEU A 86 2.36 -20.15 41.14
N SER A 87 2.31 -18.84 40.87
CA SER A 87 3.40 -17.89 40.62
C SER A 87 4.18 -17.89 39.30
N VAL A 88 4.14 -16.70 38.70
CA VAL A 88 5.00 -16.16 37.64
C VAL A 88 6.47 -16.22 38.06
N ALA A 89 7.35 -16.65 37.15
CA ALA A 89 8.76 -16.25 37.13
C ALA A 89 9.31 -16.35 35.69
N GLU A 90 9.84 -15.23 35.24
CA GLU A 90 10.55 -15.02 33.98
C GLU A 90 11.75 -15.96 33.84
N THR A 91 11.92 -16.54 32.66
CA THR A 91 13.22 -17.06 32.21
C THR A 91 13.55 -16.39 30.88
N MET A 92 14.41 -15.37 30.97
CA MET A 92 15.02 -14.72 29.81
C MET A 92 16.01 -15.68 29.16
N SER A 93 15.83 -15.94 27.87
CA SER A 93 16.83 -16.59 27.03
C SER A 93 17.92 -15.57 26.69
N THR A 94 19.12 -15.77 27.22
CA THR A 94 20.29 -14.94 26.92
C THR A 94 20.92 -15.40 25.61
N CYS A 95 20.68 -14.65 24.53
CA CYS A 95 21.43 -14.79 23.29
C CYS A 95 22.79 -14.09 23.43
N GLU A 96 23.87 -14.84 23.63
CA GLU A 96 25.24 -14.33 23.47
C GLU A 96 25.61 -14.31 21.98
N SER A 97 25.58 -13.12 21.37
CA SER A 97 26.35 -12.85 20.15
C SER A 97 26.65 -11.36 20.03
N PHE A 98 27.55 -10.88 20.89
CA PHE A 98 28.23 -9.60 20.71
C PHE A 98 29.74 -9.86 20.56
N LYS A 99 30.16 -10.25 19.37
CA LYS A 99 31.52 -9.98 18.87
C LYS A 99 31.43 -9.65 17.38
N SER A 100 31.48 -8.36 17.08
CA SER A 100 31.79 -7.90 15.72
C SER A 100 33.26 -8.21 15.42
N PRO A 101 33.63 -8.59 14.19
CA PRO A 101 35.03 -8.69 13.82
C PRO A 101 35.66 -7.30 13.78
N ASP A 102 36.90 -7.18 14.26
CA ASP A 102 37.68 -5.95 14.20
C ASP A 102 37.89 -5.55 12.74
N VAL A 103 37.33 -4.40 12.35
CA VAL A 103 37.58 -3.76 11.06
C VAL A 103 38.81 -2.86 11.24
N GLU A 104 39.95 -3.31 10.72
CA GLU A 104 41.11 -2.43 10.54
C GLU A 104 40.75 -1.35 9.51
N TYR A 105 40.58 -0.12 9.98
CA TYR A 105 40.49 1.05 9.11
C TYR A 105 41.85 1.26 8.44
N VAL A 106 41.91 1.05 7.13
CA VAL A 106 43.03 1.53 6.32
C VAL A 106 42.90 3.05 6.22
N ASP A 107 43.87 3.75 6.79
CA ASP A 107 44.04 5.19 6.69
C ASP A 107 44.35 5.58 5.24
N ASN A 108 43.31 5.92 4.47
CA ASN A 108 43.45 6.44 3.11
C ASN A 108 43.49 7.96 3.14
N ASN A 109 44.71 8.49 3.22
CA ASN A 109 45.04 9.87 2.85
C ASN A 109 44.77 10.13 1.35
N GLU A 110 43.52 10.39 0.97
CA GLU A 110 43.15 11.05 -0.29
C GLU A 110 42.15 12.20 -0.02
N ALA A 111 42.69 13.30 0.52
CA ALA A 111 41.93 14.46 0.99
C ALA A 111 41.34 15.44 -0.06
N PRO A 112 41.63 15.44 -1.39
CA PRO A 112 41.11 16.51 -2.25
C PRO A 112 39.77 16.22 -2.94
N ALA A 113 39.33 14.96 -3.02
CA ALA A 113 38.10 14.59 -3.74
C ALA A 113 36.83 14.72 -2.89
N LEU A 114 36.93 14.45 -1.59
CA LEU A 114 35.82 14.57 -0.62
C LEU A 114 35.48 16.04 -0.36
N ASP A 115 36.50 16.90 -0.19
CA ASP A 115 36.32 18.36 -0.04
C ASP A 115 35.61 19.01 -1.24
N SER A 116 35.80 18.45 -2.44
CA SER A 116 35.17 18.93 -3.69
C SER A 116 33.69 18.55 -3.78
N ILE A 117 33.33 17.37 -3.27
CA ILE A 117 31.94 16.88 -3.22
C ILE A 117 31.18 17.63 -2.13
N ASP A 118 31.79 17.84 -0.97
CA ASP A 118 31.19 18.61 0.12
C ASP A 118 30.94 20.06 -0.29
N ARG A 119 31.93 20.74 -0.89
CA ARG A 119 31.74 22.13 -1.38
C ARG A 119 30.63 22.26 -2.42
N LYS A 120 30.46 21.29 -3.32
CA LYS A 120 29.34 21.29 -4.28
C LYS A 120 27.98 21.08 -3.61
N THR A 121 27.95 20.26 -2.56
CA THR A 121 26.74 19.99 -1.79
C THR A 121 26.33 21.21 -0.96
N PHE A 122 27.27 21.85 -0.27
CA PHE A 122 27.02 23.08 0.50
C PHE A 122 26.60 24.26 -0.38
N SER A 123 27.21 24.43 -1.57
CA SER A 123 26.83 25.48 -2.52
C SER A 123 25.45 25.27 -3.14
N SER A 124 24.98 24.02 -3.25
CA SER A 124 23.67 23.69 -3.84
C SER A 124 22.52 23.77 -2.83
N LEU A 125 22.84 23.67 -1.53
CA LEU A 125 21.86 23.66 -0.43
C LEU A 125 21.75 25.01 0.31
N CYS A 126 22.52 26.04 -0.08
CA CYS A 126 22.53 27.36 0.58
C CYS A 126 22.70 27.29 2.11
N ILE A 127 23.50 26.35 2.61
CA ILE A 127 23.83 26.28 4.03
C ILE A 127 25.06 27.16 4.25
N SER A 128 24.84 28.43 4.58
CA SER A 128 25.92 29.32 5.03
C SER A 128 26.15 29.11 6.52
N GLU A 129 27.36 28.73 6.92
CA GLU A 129 27.83 28.81 8.30
C GLU A 129 28.07 30.28 8.68
N HIS A 130 26.99 31.02 8.89
CA HIS A 130 27.06 32.25 9.67
C HIS A 130 25.98 32.18 10.76
N THR A 131 26.45 31.92 11.97
CA THR A 131 25.74 32.11 13.22
C THR A 131 25.31 33.57 13.35
N ALA A 132 24.08 33.86 12.96
CA ALA A 132 23.34 35.01 13.42
C ALA A 132 22.10 34.50 14.16
N ASN A 133 22.07 34.75 15.46
CA ASN A 133 20.92 34.55 16.33
C ASN A 133 19.70 35.31 15.80
N ALA A 134 18.84 34.60 15.08
CA ALA A 134 17.41 34.77 15.04
C ALA A 134 16.86 33.46 14.49
N GLY A 135 16.14 32.70 15.31
CA GLY A 135 15.43 31.52 14.82
C GLY A 135 14.50 31.96 13.69
N ASN A 136 14.71 31.43 12.49
CA ASN A 136 13.71 31.48 11.44
C ASN A 136 12.57 30.54 11.85
N ILE A 137 11.77 31.01 12.81
CA ILE A 137 10.40 30.56 13.00
C ILE A 137 9.72 30.81 11.66
N CYS A 138 9.10 29.78 11.10
CA CYS A 138 8.32 29.89 9.87
C CYS A 138 7.05 30.70 10.14
N ASN A 139 7.19 32.02 10.28
CA ASN A 139 6.09 32.96 10.12
C ASN A 139 5.98 33.27 8.63
N ARG A 140 5.01 32.66 7.95
CA ARG A 140 4.44 33.26 6.74
C ARG A 140 2.94 33.33 6.86
N ASP A 141 2.51 34.58 7.02
CA ASP A 141 1.15 35.07 6.93
C ASP A 141 0.41 34.54 5.68
N THR A 142 -0.75 33.94 5.95
CA THR A 142 -2.07 34.42 5.52
C THR A 142 -2.24 34.90 4.07
N MET A 143 -3.00 34.14 3.27
CA MET A 143 -4.04 34.76 2.45
C MET A 143 -5.31 34.83 3.30
N THR A 144 -5.61 36.04 3.77
CA THR A 144 -6.81 36.40 4.50
C THR A 144 -8.03 36.36 3.59
N ASN A 145 -9.10 35.73 4.06
CA ASN A 145 -10.38 36.41 4.14
C ASN A 145 -10.83 36.33 5.60
N MET A 146 -11.20 37.48 6.15
CA MET A 146 -11.71 37.66 7.51
C MET A 146 -12.92 36.76 7.75
N GLU A 147 -12.82 35.87 8.73
CA GLU A 147 -13.96 35.34 9.49
C GLU A 147 -13.45 35.10 10.92
N LEU A 148 -14.24 35.58 11.89
CA LEU A 148 -13.90 35.73 13.29
C LEU A 148 -13.47 34.43 13.98
N ASP A 149 -12.53 34.58 14.92
CA ASP A 149 -12.22 33.72 16.08
C ASP A 149 -12.67 32.25 16.01
N SER A 150 -11.75 31.43 15.51
CA SER A 150 -11.58 30.07 16.00
C SER A 150 -10.09 29.89 16.28
N GLU A 151 -9.77 29.61 17.55
CA GLU A 151 -8.43 29.39 18.08
C GLU A 151 -7.74 28.24 17.31
N LYS A 152 -7.03 28.58 16.22
CA LYS A 152 -6.27 27.62 15.42
C LYS A 152 -5.08 27.17 16.25
N VAL A 153 -5.03 25.89 16.59
CA VAL A 153 -3.93 25.33 17.37
C VAL A 153 -2.74 25.09 16.45
N ASP A 154 -1.59 25.64 16.80
CA ASP A 154 -0.32 25.31 16.14
C ASP A 154 0.08 23.88 16.51
N ILE A 155 0.28 23.01 15.51
CA ILE A 155 0.71 21.62 15.72
C ILE A 155 2.19 21.43 15.40
N ASP A 156 2.85 22.45 14.87
CA ASP A 156 4.26 22.41 14.47
C ASP A 156 5.13 23.26 15.43
N ASP A 157 4.67 23.49 16.65
CA ASP A 157 5.37 24.24 17.70
C ASP A 157 6.53 23.46 18.34
N ASN A 158 6.41 22.13 18.39
CA ASN A 158 7.38 21.27 19.04
C ASN A 158 8.64 21.06 18.18
N CYS A 159 9.61 21.96 18.36
CA CYS A 159 10.93 21.89 17.75
C CYS A 159 11.91 20.93 18.45
N MET A 160 11.52 20.32 19.58
CA MET A 160 12.41 19.45 20.36
C MET A 160 12.41 18.01 19.87
N ASP A 161 11.34 17.58 19.20
CA ASP A 161 11.26 16.25 18.59
C ASP A 161 11.71 16.31 17.12
N PRO A 162 12.90 15.77 16.78
CA PRO A 162 13.41 15.79 15.42
C PRO A 162 12.53 15.00 14.44
N GLN A 163 11.69 14.06 14.90
CA GLN A 163 10.79 13.31 14.02
C GLN A 163 9.64 14.15 13.48
N LEU A 164 9.35 15.29 14.11
CA LEU A 164 8.29 16.20 13.67
C LEU A 164 8.75 17.13 12.55
N CYS A 165 10.07 17.32 12.40
CA CYS A 165 10.65 18.23 11.43
C CYS A 165 9.96 19.62 11.42
N ALA A 166 9.59 20.12 12.60
CA ALA A 166 8.70 21.27 12.80
C ALA A 166 9.03 22.47 11.88
N THR A 167 10.31 22.83 11.79
CA THR A 167 10.80 23.96 10.98
C THR A 167 10.56 23.84 9.48
N ILE A 168 10.46 22.61 8.95
CA ILE A 168 10.27 22.33 7.52
C ILE A 168 8.96 21.56 7.22
N ALA A 169 8.15 21.27 8.24
CA ALA A 169 6.92 20.49 8.10
C ALA A 169 5.97 21.10 7.06
N CYS A 170 5.82 22.42 7.03
CA CYS A 170 5.03 23.10 6.01
C CYS A 170 5.51 22.82 4.58
N ASP A 171 6.82 22.85 4.36
CA ASP A 171 7.40 22.62 3.03
C ASP A 171 7.28 21.16 2.60
N ILE A 172 7.47 20.22 3.53
CA ILE A 172 7.28 18.78 3.30
C ILE A 172 5.87 18.51 2.79
N TYR A 173 4.84 19.01 3.48
CA TYR A 173 3.46 18.71 3.08
C TYR A 173 3.01 19.49 1.84
N ARG A 174 3.55 20.69 1.61
CA ARG A 174 3.36 21.39 0.34
C ARG A 174 3.94 20.59 -0.82
N HIS A 175 5.13 20.01 -0.64
CA HIS A 175 5.74 19.12 -1.61
C HIS A 175 4.92 17.84 -1.81
N LEU A 176 4.48 17.18 -0.73
CA LEU A 176 3.64 15.97 -0.81
C LEU A 176 2.36 16.24 -1.62
N ARG A 177 1.67 17.36 -1.36
CA ARG A 177 0.48 17.77 -2.12
C ARG A 177 0.78 18.02 -3.60
N ALA A 178 1.86 18.74 -3.91
CA ALA A 178 2.26 18.98 -5.30
C ALA A 178 2.67 17.69 -6.05
N SER A 179 3.12 16.66 -5.32
CA SER A 179 3.59 15.40 -5.87
C SER A 179 2.53 14.29 -5.88
N GLU A 180 1.42 14.42 -5.14
CA GLU A 180 0.43 13.34 -4.99
C GLU A 180 -0.27 12.97 -6.29
N MET A 181 -0.26 13.87 -7.29
CA MET A 181 -0.83 13.62 -8.62
C MET A 181 0.15 12.99 -9.62
N LYS A 182 1.46 13.04 -9.36
CA LYS A 182 2.49 12.63 -10.33
C LYS A 182 2.68 11.12 -10.42
N LYS A 183 2.46 10.41 -9.32
CA LYS A 183 2.76 8.97 -9.16
C LYS A 183 1.51 8.16 -8.84
N ARG A 184 0.39 8.54 -9.46
CA ARG A 184 -0.89 7.83 -9.30
C ARG A 184 -1.00 6.71 -10.34
N PRO A 185 -1.56 5.56 -9.94
CA PRO A 185 -2.09 4.60 -10.90
C PRO A 185 -3.16 5.25 -11.79
N ALA A 186 -3.36 4.69 -12.98
CA ALA A 186 -4.54 5.02 -13.78
C ALA A 186 -5.79 4.54 -13.04
N THR A 187 -6.88 5.30 -13.11
CA THR A 187 -8.13 4.93 -12.41
C THR A 187 -8.98 3.93 -13.18
N ASP A 188 -8.54 3.55 -14.39
CA ASP A 188 -9.28 2.73 -15.34
C ASP A 188 -8.43 1.56 -15.90
N PHE A 189 -7.33 1.19 -15.23
CA PHE A 189 -6.43 0.16 -15.75
C PHE A 189 -7.07 -1.23 -15.78
N MET A 190 -8.02 -1.50 -14.89
CA MET A 190 -8.69 -2.78 -14.85
C MET A 190 -9.56 -2.98 -16.09
N GLU A 191 -10.19 -1.91 -16.57
CA GLU A 191 -11.04 -1.90 -17.76
C GLU A 191 -10.23 -1.79 -19.04
N ARG A 192 -9.20 -0.94 -19.06
CA ARG A 192 -8.46 -0.60 -20.29
C ARG A 192 -7.31 -1.55 -20.60
N ILE A 193 -6.60 -2.02 -19.58
CA ILE A 193 -5.35 -2.77 -19.74
C ILE A 193 -5.54 -4.24 -19.43
N GLN A 194 -6.22 -4.55 -18.32
CA GLN A 194 -6.30 -5.92 -17.83
C GLN A 194 -7.33 -6.75 -18.61
N LYS A 195 -6.94 -7.98 -18.93
CA LYS A 195 -7.76 -8.93 -19.71
C LYS A 195 -8.13 -10.19 -18.95
N ASP A 196 -7.27 -10.59 -18.00
CA ASP A 196 -7.37 -11.86 -17.29
C ASP A 196 -7.50 -11.70 -15.77
N ILE A 197 -7.26 -10.49 -15.25
CA ILE A 197 -7.51 -10.13 -13.85
C ILE A 197 -8.66 -9.13 -13.77
N ASN A 198 -9.32 -9.09 -12.62
CA ASN A 198 -10.42 -8.16 -12.33
C ASN A 198 -10.24 -7.50 -10.96
N VAL A 199 -11.12 -6.55 -10.63
CA VAL A 199 -11.14 -5.82 -9.35
C VAL A 199 -11.12 -6.77 -8.15
N ASN A 200 -11.93 -7.83 -8.18
CA ASN A 200 -12.01 -8.78 -7.07
C ASN A 200 -10.69 -9.54 -6.85
N MET A 201 -9.98 -9.95 -7.91
CA MET A 201 -8.67 -10.58 -7.78
C MET A 201 -7.62 -9.64 -7.17
N ARG A 202 -7.66 -8.34 -7.53
CA ARG A 202 -6.82 -7.32 -6.88
C ARG A 202 -7.15 -7.21 -5.40
N SER A 203 -8.42 -7.14 -5.02
CA SER A 203 -8.83 -7.04 -3.61
C SER A 203 -8.41 -8.28 -2.80
N ILE A 204 -8.54 -9.49 -3.37
CA ILE A 204 -8.04 -10.74 -2.75
C ILE A 204 -6.52 -10.68 -2.52
N LEU A 205 -5.76 -10.22 -3.53
CA LEU A 205 -4.31 -10.06 -3.37
C LEU A 205 -3.96 -9.09 -2.23
N ILE A 206 -4.61 -7.93 -2.19
CA ILE A 206 -4.30 -6.90 -1.19
C ILE A 206 -4.71 -7.36 0.21
N ASP A 207 -5.84 -8.05 0.36
CA ASP A 207 -6.27 -8.63 1.63
C ASP A 207 -5.23 -9.62 2.16
N TRP A 208 -4.75 -10.53 1.32
CA TRP A 208 -3.66 -11.43 1.68
C TRP A 208 -2.36 -10.69 2.02
N LEU A 209 -2.00 -9.64 1.28
CA LEU A 209 -0.81 -8.83 1.58
C LEU A 209 -0.92 -8.08 2.92
N VAL A 210 -2.13 -7.78 3.41
CA VAL A 210 -2.32 -7.26 4.78
C VAL A 210 -1.89 -8.30 5.82
N GLU A 211 -2.22 -9.58 5.59
CA GLU A 211 -1.78 -10.68 6.46
C GLU A 211 -0.26 -10.85 6.42
N VAL A 212 0.34 -10.83 5.22
CA VAL A 212 1.80 -10.89 5.06
C VAL A 212 2.51 -9.74 5.79
N ALA A 213 1.95 -8.52 5.70
CA ALA A 213 2.49 -7.36 6.41
C ALA A 213 2.39 -7.52 7.94
N GLU A 214 1.33 -8.12 8.46
CA GLU A 214 1.20 -8.40 9.90
C GLU A 214 2.14 -9.53 10.36
N GLU A 215 2.32 -10.59 9.55
CA GLU A 215 3.23 -11.71 9.83
C GLU A 215 4.68 -11.24 9.96
N TYR A 216 5.14 -10.43 9.00
CA TYR A 216 6.48 -9.85 9.01
C TYR A 216 6.60 -8.55 9.80
N ARG A 217 5.51 -8.10 10.44
CA ARG A 217 5.46 -6.88 11.27
C ARG A 217 5.95 -5.64 10.54
N LEU A 218 5.64 -5.54 9.25
CA LEU A 218 6.01 -4.42 8.40
C LEU A 218 5.29 -3.14 8.85
N VAL A 219 5.93 -1.99 8.67
CA VAL A 219 5.30 -0.70 8.95
C VAL A 219 4.16 -0.45 7.94
N PRO A 220 3.10 0.30 8.31
CA PRO A 220 1.98 0.55 7.41
C PRO A 220 2.43 1.21 6.09
N ASP A 221 3.40 2.12 6.13
CA ASP A 221 3.94 2.81 4.96
C ASP A 221 4.41 1.81 3.86
N THR A 222 5.02 0.69 4.27
CA THR A 222 5.41 -0.43 3.39
C THR A 222 4.22 -1.03 2.64
N LEU A 223 3.10 -1.29 3.33
CA LEU A 223 1.87 -1.81 2.70
C LEU A 223 1.29 -0.80 1.69
N TYR A 224 1.23 0.49 2.05
CA TYR A 224 0.70 1.50 1.16
C TYR A 224 1.56 1.67 -0.11
N LEU A 225 2.89 1.62 0.02
CA LEU A 225 3.80 1.63 -1.13
C LEU A 225 3.66 0.36 -1.97
N THR A 226 3.50 -0.81 -1.34
CA THR A 226 3.24 -2.07 -2.03
C THR A 226 2.04 -1.95 -2.96
N VAL A 227 0.90 -1.45 -2.46
CA VAL A 227 -0.31 -1.26 -3.26
C VAL A 227 -0.10 -0.23 -4.37
N ASN A 228 0.62 0.87 -4.09
CA ASN A 228 0.99 1.86 -5.12
C ASN A 228 1.80 1.23 -6.27
N TYR A 229 2.77 0.37 -5.96
CA TYR A 229 3.62 -0.29 -6.96
C TYR A 229 2.82 -1.28 -7.80
N ILE A 230 1.99 -2.10 -7.16
CA ILE A 230 1.10 -3.05 -7.85
C ILE A 230 0.21 -2.29 -8.84
N ASP A 231 -0.51 -1.27 -8.38
CA ASP A 231 -1.48 -0.56 -9.22
C ASP A 231 -0.82 0.23 -10.34
N ARG A 232 0.32 0.88 -10.09
CA ARG A 232 1.10 1.55 -11.16
C ARG A 232 1.60 0.55 -12.18
N TYR A 233 2.09 -0.61 -11.75
CA TYR A 233 2.56 -1.65 -12.67
C TYR A 233 1.41 -2.19 -13.53
N LEU A 234 0.26 -2.49 -12.92
CA LEU A 234 -0.95 -2.91 -13.62
C LEU A 234 -1.53 -1.81 -14.54
N SER A 235 -1.18 -0.54 -14.31
CA SER A 235 -1.61 0.58 -15.15
C SER A 235 -1.01 0.60 -16.56
N GLY A 236 0.05 -0.17 -16.82
CA GLY A 236 0.62 -0.26 -18.17
C GLY A 236 1.13 -1.63 -18.58
N ASN A 237 0.97 -2.66 -17.73
CA ASN A 237 1.36 -4.02 -18.04
C ASN A 237 0.16 -4.96 -17.90
N VAL A 238 -0.14 -5.70 -18.96
CA VAL A 238 -1.15 -6.77 -18.90
C VAL A 238 -0.63 -7.86 -17.96
N MET A 239 -1.44 -8.22 -16.97
CA MET A 239 -1.10 -9.26 -16.01
C MET A 239 -1.98 -10.49 -16.22
N ASN A 240 -1.34 -11.65 -16.12
CA ASN A 240 -2.00 -12.93 -16.11
C ASN A 240 -2.28 -13.34 -14.65
N ARG A 241 -3.44 -13.93 -14.37
CA ARG A 241 -3.89 -14.18 -12.99
C ARG A 241 -2.93 -15.08 -12.20
N GLN A 242 -2.24 -16.02 -12.84
CA GLN A 242 -1.29 -16.93 -12.18
C GLN A 242 -0.01 -16.21 -11.71
N ARG A 243 0.28 -15.02 -12.25
CA ARG A 243 1.45 -14.20 -11.88
C ARG A 243 1.10 -13.01 -10.98
N LEU A 244 -0.17 -12.85 -10.61
CA LEU A 244 -0.64 -11.71 -9.80
C LEU A 244 -0.06 -11.77 -8.37
N GLN A 245 0.01 -12.94 -7.74
CA GLN A 245 0.64 -13.09 -6.43
C GLN A 245 2.15 -12.82 -6.48
N LEU A 246 2.85 -13.29 -7.53
CA LEU A 246 4.26 -12.98 -7.78
C LEU A 246 4.52 -11.46 -7.86
N LEU A 247 3.65 -10.71 -8.57
CA LEU A 247 3.71 -9.25 -8.61
C LEU A 247 3.54 -8.66 -7.20
N GLY A 248 2.60 -9.19 -6.41
CA GLY A 248 2.34 -8.74 -5.05
C GLY A 248 3.56 -8.87 -4.13
N VAL A 249 4.15 -10.07 -4.05
CA VAL A 249 5.31 -10.29 -3.19
C VAL A 249 6.56 -9.56 -3.67
N ALA A 250 6.78 -9.45 -4.97
CA ALA A 250 7.90 -8.66 -5.49
C ALA A 250 7.72 -7.16 -5.18
N SER A 251 6.50 -6.64 -5.31
CA SER A 251 6.18 -5.25 -4.95
C SER A 251 6.36 -4.99 -3.45
N MET A 252 5.95 -5.94 -2.60
CA MET A 252 6.16 -5.85 -1.16
C MET A 252 7.63 -5.92 -0.79
N MET A 253 8.41 -6.82 -1.41
CA MET A 253 9.86 -6.89 -1.21
C MET A 253 10.54 -5.57 -1.58
N ILE A 254 10.14 -4.93 -2.69
CA ILE A 254 10.65 -3.61 -3.08
C ILE A 254 10.28 -2.55 -2.03
N ALA A 255 9.02 -2.53 -1.58
CA ALA A 255 8.57 -1.59 -0.55
C ALA A 255 9.31 -1.80 0.77
N SER A 256 9.53 -3.06 1.19
CA SER A 256 10.26 -3.38 2.41
C SER A 256 11.72 -2.92 2.32
N LYS A 257 12.40 -3.15 1.19
CA LYS A 257 13.76 -2.63 0.96
C LYS A 257 13.83 -1.10 0.99
N TYR A 258 12.72 -0.43 0.67
CA TYR A 258 12.64 1.02 0.61
C TYR A 258 12.35 1.66 1.98
N GLU A 259 11.49 1.04 2.80
CA GLU A 259 10.92 1.66 4.00
C GLU A 259 11.38 1.00 5.31
N GLU A 260 11.69 -0.30 5.31
CA GLU A 260 12.03 -1.02 6.55
C GLU A 260 13.51 -0.83 6.92
N ILE A 261 13.77 -0.73 8.23
CA ILE A 261 15.14 -0.75 8.76
C ILE A 261 15.79 -2.12 8.47
N CYS A 262 15.02 -3.19 8.65
CA CYS A 262 15.44 -4.56 8.39
C CYS A 262 14.41 -5.23 7.47
N ALA A 263 14.63 -5.11 6.15
CA ALA A 263 13.75 -5.74 5.17
C ALA A 263 13.87 -7.28 5.19
N PRO A 264 12.76 -8.04 5.07
CA PRO A 264 12.81 -9.49 4.92
C PRO A 264 13.63 -9.92 3.69
N GLN A 265 14.29 -11.07 3.80
CA GLN A 265 15.05 -11.64 2.69
C GLN A 265 14.14 -12.21 1.60
N VAL A 266 14.66 -12.38 0.38
CA VAL A 266 13.88 -12.91 -0.74
C VAL A 266 13.37 -14.33 -0.46
N GLU A 267 14.13 -15.11 0.31
CA GLU A 267 13.76 -16.45 0.76
C GLU A 267 12.49 -16.43 1.63
N GLU A 268 12.27 -15.39 2.42
CA GLU A 268 11.05 -15.22 3.23
C GLU A 268 9.84 -14.98 2.33
N PHE A 269 9.98 -14.14 1.30
CA PHE A 269 8.92 -13.95 0.30
C PHE A 269 8.65 -15.19 -0.55
N CYS A 270 9.64 -16.05 -0.79
CA CYS A 270 9.40 -17.35 -1.41
C CYS A 270 8.60 -18.24 -0.45
N TYR A 271 9.01 -18.30 0.82
CA TYR A 271 8.39 -19.11 1.86
C TYR A 271 6.92 -18.77 2.09
N ILE A 272 6.56 -17.48 2.21
CA ILE A 272 5.17 -17.06 2.48
C ILE A 272 4.21 -17.37 1.32
N THR A 273 4.75 -17.60 0.12
CA THR A 273 3.97 -18.07 -1.04
C THR A 273 3.87 -19.60 -1.11
N ASP A 274 4.18 -20.29 -0.02
CA ASP A 274 4.31 -21.76 0.04
C ASP A 274 5.28 -22.30 -1.03
N ASN A 275 6.35 -21.53 -1.29
CA ASN A 275 7.33 -21.81 -2.34
C ASN A 275 6.71 -21.99 -3.74
N THR A 276 5.56 -21.36 -4.00
CA THR A 276 4.93 -21.32 -5.33
C THR A 276 5.87 -20.70 -6.37
N TYR A 277 6.71 -19.76 -5.94
CA TYR A 277 7.69 -19.09 -6.80
C TYR A 277 9.11 -19.31 -6.30
N LEU A 278 10.02 -19.50 -7.25
CA LEU A 278 11.44 -19.60 -6.96
C LEU A 278 12.06 -18.21 -6.78
N LYS A 279 13.17 -18.14 -6.03
CA LYS A 279 13.95 -16.91 -5.81
C LYS A 279 14.23 -16.14 -7.10
N ASP A 280 14.65 -16.83 -8.16
CA ASP A 280 14.95 -16.20 -9.45
C ASP A 280 13.71 -15.56 -10.10
N GLU A 281 12.53 -16.14 -9.93
CA GLU A 281 11.27 -15.58 -10.45
C GLU A 281 10.88 -14.31 -9.69
N VAL A 282 11.05 -14.31 -8.38
CA VAL A 282 10.80 -13.14 -7.52
C VAL A 282 11.76 -12.00 -7.88
N LEU A 283 13.06 -12.29 -8.06
CA LEU A 283 14.06 -11.31 -8.47
C LEU A 283 13.83 -10.78 -9.90
N GLN A 284 13.38 -11.63 -10.81
CA GLN A 284 13.00 -11.20 -12.17
C GLN A 284 11.77 -10.29 -12.14
N MET A 285 10.76 -10.60 -11.33
CA MET A 285 9.60 -9.73 -11.17
C MET A 285 9.99 -8.40 -10.51
N GLU A 286 10.84 -8.42 -9.48
CA GLU A 286 11.40 -7.21 -8.87
C GLU A 286 12.05 -6.31 -9.93
N SER A 287 12.94 -6.89 -10.75
CA SER A 287 13.61 -6.16 -11.84
C SER A 287 12.60 -5.58 -12.83
N ALA A 288 11.58 -6.34 -13.22
CA ALA A 288 10.53 -5.86 -14.13
C ALA A 288 9.75 -4.66 -13.53
N VAL A 289 9.37 -4.74 -12.26
CA VAL A 289 8.66 -3.67 -11.56
C VAL A 289 9.54 -2.42 -11.46
N LEU A 290 10.78 -2.55 -11.01
CA LEU A 290 11.71 -1.42 -10.87
C LEU A 290 11.98 -0.71 -12.20
N ASN A 291 12.21 -1.49 -13.27
CA ASN A 291 12.44 -0.94 -14.61
C ASN A 291 11.20 -0.21 -15.15
N TYR A 292 10.01 -0.79 -14.97
CA TYR A 292 8.77 -0.15 -15.42
C TYR A 292 8.47 1.14 -14.64
N LEU A 293 8.67 1.12 -13.32
CA LEU A 293 8.49 2.29 -12.46
C LEU A 293 9.63 3.31 -12.58
N LYS A 294 10.68 3.00 -13.37
CA LYS A 294 11.88 3.83 -13.55
C LYS A 294 12.52 4.23 -12.23
N PHE A 295 12.48 3.33 -11.24
CA PHE A 295 12.95 3.57 -9.88
C PHE A 295 12.28 4.76 -9.16
N GLU A 296 11.13 5.24 -9.64
CA GLU A 296 10.35 6.28 -8.96
C GLU A 296 9.51 5.69 -7.83
N LEU A 297 10.17 5.27 -6.75
CA LEU A 297 9.57 4.55 -5.63
C LEU A 297 8.86 5.45 -4.61
N THR A 298 9.41 6.64 -4.34
CA THR A 298 8.81 7.59 -3.37
C THR A 298 7.45 8.11 -3.87
N ALA A 299 6.33 7.65 -3.33
CA ALA A 299 4.99 8.11 -3.68
C ALA A 299 4.25 8.63 -2.45
N PRO A 300 3.59 9.81 -2.51
CA PRO A 300 2.71 10.23 -1.43
C PRO A 300 1.55 9.26 -1.27
N THR A 301 1.38 8.70 -0.06
CA THR A 301 0.29 7.78 0.27
C THR A 301 -0.68 8.45 1.25
N ALA A 302 -1.86 7.86 1.45
CA ALA A 302 -2.81 8.39 2.44
C ALA A 302 -2.19 8.35 3.84
N LYS A 303 -1.36 7.34 4.15
CA LYS A 303 -0.64 7.22 5.41
C LYS A 303 0.29 8.43 5.68
N CYS A 304 0.98 8.93 4.65
CA CYS A 304 1.84 10.12 4.77
C CYS A 304 1.06 11.34 5.29
N PHE A 305 -0.12 11.60 4.71
CA PHE A 305 -0.98 12.72 5.12
C PHE A 305 -1.65 12.48 6.47
N LEU A 306 -2.07 11.25 6.72
CA LEU A 306 -2.81 10.88 7.92
C LEU A 306 -2.03 11.19 9.20
N ARG A 307 -0.71 11.02 9.21
CA ARG A 307 0.16 11.33 10.37
C ARG A 307 -0.03 12.77 10.87
N ARG A 308 0.00 13.78 9.99
CA ARG A 308 -0.22 15.18 10.38
C ARG A 308 -1.69 15.50 10.64
N PHE A 309 -2.60 14.90 9.90
CA PHE A 309 -4.03 15.16 10.10
C PHE A 309 -4.54 14.59 11.43
N VAL A 310 -4.00 13.47 11.91
CA VAL A 310 -4.26 12.95 13.26
C VAL A 310 -3.83 13.96 14.32
N ARG A 311 -2.63 14.56 14.20
CA ARG A 311 -2.15 15.59 15.13
C ARG A 311 -3.06 16.82 15.13
N ALA A 312 -3.42 17.32 13.95
CA ALA A 312 -4.39 18.42 13.79
C ALA A 312 -5.76 18.08 14.43
N ALA A 313 -6.22 16.85 14.27
CA ALA A 313 -7.49 16.40 14.82
C ALA A 313 -7.49 16.26 16.35
N GLN A 314 -6.34 15.91 16.95
CA GLN A 314 -6.13 15.75 18.39
C GLN A 314 -5.86 17.07 19.11
N ALA A 315 -5.32 18.07 18.40
CA ALA A 315 -4.99 19.39 18.95
C ALA A 315 -6.21 20.16 19.47
N ALA A 316 -7.37 19.96 18.85
CA ALA A 316 -8.63 20.36 19.45
C ALA A 316 -8.94 19.36 20.57
N HIS A 317 -8.92 19.80 21.84
CA HIS A 317 -9.21 19.05 23.08
C HIS A 317 -10.61 18.36 23.15
N GLU A 318 -11.23 18.11 22.01
CA GLU A 318 -12.57 17.57 21.81
C GLU A 318 -12.60 16.04 21.63
N VAL A 319 -11.44 15.39 21.50
CA VAL A 319 -11.33 13.96 21.18
C VAL A 319 -11.32 13.12 22.46
N VAL A 320 -12.30 12.22 22.60
CA VAL A 320 -12.50 11.34 23.77
C VAL A 320 -11.31 10.41 24.03
N SER A 321 -10.57 10.00 22.99
CA SER A 321 -9.30 9.25 23.12
C SER A 321 -8.42 9.40 21.87
N PRO A 322 -7.24 10.06 21.97
CA PRO A 322 -6.32 10.27 20.84
C PRO A 322 -5.92 8.98 20.12
N MET A 323 -5.66 7.91 20.88
CA MET A 323 -5.28 6.60 20.31
C MET A 323 -6.43 5.91 19.58
N GLN A 324 -7.67 6.09 20.05
CA GLN A 324 -8.84 5.52 19.36
C GLN A 324 -9.09 6.23 18.03
N LEU A 325 -8.95 7.56 18.01
CA LEU A 325 -9.06 8.35 16.78
C LEU A 325 -8.02 7.90 15.76
N GLU A 326 -6.76 7.79 16.19
CA GLU A 326 -5.69 7.33 15.31
C GLU A 326 -5.95 5.92 14.78
N SER A 327 -6.28 4.97 15.65
CA SER A 327 -6.53 3.57 15.23
C SER A 327 -7.71 3.48 14.26
N LEU A 328 -8.78 4.24 14.50
CA LEU A 328 -9.97 4.25 13.65
C LEU A 328 -9.72 4.94 12.31
N ALA A 329 -9.00 6.06 12.29
CA ALA A 329 -8.65 6.74 11.05
C ALA A 329 -7.72 5.89 10.19
N ASN A 330 -6.76 5.17 10.79
CA ASN A 330 -5.91 4.22 10.07
C ASN A 330 -6.73 3.03 9.53
N TYR A 331 -7.65 2.47 10.31
CA TYR A 331 -8.56 1.41 9.85
C TYR A 331 -9.34 1.83 8.59
N ILE A 332 -9.98 3.00 8.65
CA ILE A 332 -10.78 3.54 7.54
C ILE A 332 -9.90 3.79 6.31
N ALA A 333 -8.71 4.37 6.50
CA ALA A 333 -7.79 4.62 5.40
C ALA A 333 -7.29 3.30 4.78
N GLU A 334 -7.01 2.28 5.59
CA GLU A 334 -6.51 1.00 5.09
C GLU A 334 -7.60 0.23 4.32
N LEU A 335 -8.87 0.30 4.75
CA LEU A 335 -10.00 -0.24 3.97
C LEU A 335 -10.05 0.30 2.53
N SER A 336 -9.62 1.55 2.32
CA SER A 336 -9.60 2.13 0.98
C SER A 336 -8.63 1.43 0.02
N LEU A 337 -7.62 0.70 0.52
CA LEU A 337 -6.67 -0.02 -0.32
C LEU A 337 -7.33 -1.19 -1.06
N LEU A 338 -8.30 -1.86 -0.44
CA LEU A 338 -9.03 -2.98 -1.02
C LEU A 338 -9.92 -2.56 -2.18
N GLU A 339 -10.50 -1.37 -2.10
CA GLU A 339 -11.53 -0.89 -3.03
C GLU A 339 -10.91 -0.15 -4.23
N TYR A 340 -11.03 -0.72 -5.43
CA TYR A 340 -10.46 -0.15 -6.65
C TYR A 340 -11.02 1.24 -6.97
N ASN A 341 -12.31 1.47 -6.71
CA ASN A 341 -12.95 2.75 -6.99
C ASN A 341 -12.37 3.91 -6.16
N MET A 342 -11.74 3.61 -5.01
CA MET A 342 -11.07 4.62 -4.18
C MET A 342 -9.85 5.24 -4.86
N LEU A 343 -9.32 4.62 -5.94
CA LEU A 343 -8.25 5.20 -6.75
C LEU A 343 -8.65 6.52 -7.42
N CYS A 344 -9.94 6.86 -7.51
CA CYS A 344 -10.36 8.17 -8.02
C CYS A 344 -9.98 9.32 -7.09
N TYR A 345 -9.86 9.08 -5.78
CA TYR A 345 -9.52 10.10 -4.79
C TYR A 345 -8.01 10.28 -4.61
N ALA A 346 -7.58 11.53 -4.39
CA ALA A 346 -6.20 11.81 -4.06
C ALA A 346 -5.85 11.26 -2.66
N PRO A 347 -4.59 10.83 -2.41
CA PRO A 347 -4.19 10.31 -1.11
C PRO A 347 -4.49 11.26 0.06
N SER A 348 -4.35 12.57 -0.14
CA SER A 348 -4.70 13.57 0.88
C SER A 348 -6.20 13.66 1.16
N ILE A 349 -7.07 13.46 0.16
CA ILE A 349 -8.53 13.44 0.31
C ILE A 349 -8.95 12.20 1.11
N VAL A 350 -8.37 11.03 0.78
CA VAL A 350 -8.64 9.79 1.53
C VAL A 350 -8.27 9.99 3.00
N ALA A 351 -7.06 10.49 3.28
CA ALA A 351 -6.61 10.72 4.66
C ALA A 351 -7.51 11.71 5.43
N ALA A 352 -7.86 12.85 4.81
CA ALA A 352 -8.74 13.84 5.42
C ALA A 352 -10.15 13.28 5.69
N SER A 353 -10.70 12.52 4.73
CA SER A 353 -12.01 11.87 4.84
C SER A 353 -12.03 10.78 5.91
N SER A 354 -10.94 10.01 6.06
CA SER A 354 -10.79 9.05 7.14
C SER A 354 -10.81 9.72 8.53
N ILE A 355 -10.19 10.89 8.67
CA ILE A 355 -10.22 11.68 9.92
C ILE A 355 -11.62 12.22 10.20
N PHE A 356 -12.27 12.80 9.19
CA PHE A 356 -13.65 13.27 9.29
C PHE A 356 -14.56 12.15 9.80
N LEU A 357 -14.50 10.99 9.13
CA LEU A 357 -15.35 9.84 9.45
C LEU A 357 -15.02 9.26 10.83
N ALA A 358 -13.74 9.15 11.19
CA ALA A 358 -13.33 8.68 12.51
C ALA A 358 -13.81 9.59 13.64
N LYS A 359 -13.70 10.92 13.49
CA LYS A 359 -14.21 11.88 14.47
C LYS A 359 -15.74 11.76 14.60
N TYR A 360 -16.45 11.63 13.48
CA TYR A 360 -17.90 11.45 13.48
C TYR A 360 -18.33 10.15 14.19
N ILE A 361 -17.68 9.03 13.91
CA ILE A 361 -17.99 7.74 14.56
C ILE A 361 -17.74 7.80 16.08
N LEU A 362 -16.67 8.46 16.51
CA LEU A 362 -16.32 8.56 17.92
C LEU A 362 -17.23 9.53 18.69
N VAL A 363 -17.64 10.63 18.06
CA VAL A 363 -18.50 11.65 18.68
C VAL A 363 -19.57 12.13 17.68
N PRO A 364 -20.64 11.33 17.44
CA PRO A 364 -21.66 11.66 16.43
C PRO A 364 -22.44 12.96 16.70
N SER A 365 -22.42 13.44 17.95
CA SER A 365 -23.12 14.66 18.39
C SER A 365 -22.36 15.96 18.10
N LYS A 366 -21.10 15.88 17.64
CA LYS A 366 -20.27 17.05 17.33
C LYS A 366 -19.92 17.09 15.86
N ARG A 367 -19.75 18.31 15.32
CA ARG A 367 -19.23 18.49 13.97
C ARG A 367 -17.79 17.97 13.91
N PRO A 368 -17.45 17.07 12.98
CA PRO A 368 -16.13 16.46 12.92
C PRO A 368 -15.05 17.38 12.34
N TRP A 369 -15.43 18.49 11.69
CA TRP A 369 -14.50 19.39 11.01
C TRP A 369 -14.41 20.74 11.72
N ASN A 370 -13.18 21.16 12.04
CA ASN A 370 -12.88 22.42 12.72
C ASN A 370 -11.84 23.24 11.94
N SER A 371 -11.60 24.47 12.38
CA SER A 371 -10.70 25.43 11.72
C SER A 371 -9.25 24.92 11.63
N THR A 372 -8.77 24.22 12.66
CA THR A 372 -7.44 23.58 12.68
C THR A 372 -7.31 22.54 11.58
N LEU A 373 -8.29 21.64 11.45
CA LEU A 373 -8.32 20.63 10.38
C LEU A 373 -8.39 21.29 9.01
N GLN A 374 -9.27 22.28 8.82
CA GLN A 374 -9.36 23.02 7.57
C GLN A 374 -8.03 23.70 7.21
N HIS A 375 -7.32 24.26 8.19
CA HIS A 375 -6.02 24.90 7.98
C HIS A 375 -4.93 23.90 7.53
N TYR A 376 -4.76 22.77 8.23
CA TYR A 376 -3.69 21.83 7.91
C TYR A 376 -4.00 20.90 6.73
N THR A 377 -5.28 20.64 6.45
CA THR A 377 -5.71 19.79 5.33
C THR A 377 -6.00 20.59 4.07
N LEU A 378 -6.24 21.90 4.18
CA LEU A 378 -6.67 22.77 3.09
C LEU A 378 -8.00 22.34 2.43
N TYR A 379 -8.81 21.53 3.12
CA TYR A 379 -10.11 21.06 2.64
C TYR A 379 -11.25 21.60 3.49
N GLN A 380 -12.33 21.96 2.81
CA GLN A 380 -13.63 22.21 3.42
C GLN A 380 -14.37 20.89 3.64
N PRO A 381 -15.35 20.85 4.57
CA PRO A 381 -16.21 19.68 4.73
C PRO A 381 -16.90 19.25 3.42
N SER A 382 -17.29 20.21 2.58
CA SER A 382 -17.93 19.95 1.29
C SER A 382 -17.04 19.16 0.33
N ASP A 383 -15.73 19.40 0.36
CA ASP A 383 -14.75 18.78 -0.55
C ASP A 383 -14.58 17.29 -0.24
N LEU A 384 -14.84 16.89 1.00
CA LEU A 384 -14.67 15.53 1.49
C LEU A 384 -15.93 14.66 1.33
N ARG A 385 -17.06 15.27 0.97
CA ARG A 385 -18.39 14.63 1.03
C ARG A 385 -18.46 13.28 0.34
N GLU A 386 -18.00 13.20 -0.91
CA GLU A 386 -18.13 11.98 -1.71
C GLU A 386 -17.18 10.89 -1.20
N CYS A 387 -15.91 11.23 -0.92
CA CYS A 387 -14.95 10.27 -0.36
C CYS A 387 -15.37 9.77 1.03
N VAL A 388 -15.96 10.62 1.87
CA VAL A 388 -16.48 10.21 3.19
C VAL A 388 -17.64 9.22 3.04
N LYS A 389 -18.56 9.44 2.10
CA LYS A 389 -19.66 8.50 1.84
C LYS A 389 -19.14 7.15 1.37
N ASP A 390 -18.20 7.14 0.43
CA ASP A 390 -17.63 5.89 -0.10
C ASP A 390 -16.90 5.12 1.01
N LEU A 391 -16.08 5.79 1.82
CA LEU A 391 -15.42 5.21 2.99
C LEU A 391 -16.43 4.70 4.04
N HIS A 392 -17.53 5.43 4.25
CA HIS A 392 -18.58 5.04 5.18
C HIS A 392 -19.30 3.78 4.70
N CYS A 393 -19.61 3.67 3.41
CA CYS A 393 -20.13 2.46 2.79
C CYS A 393 -19.19 1.26 2.98
N LEU A 394 -17.87 1.45 2.79
CA LEU A 394 -16.87 0.41 3.04
C LEU A 394 -16.89 -0.05 4.50
N CYS A 395 -17.01 0.87 5.46
CA CYS A 395 -17.08 0.54 6.88
C CYS A 395 -18.34 -0.26 7.25
N LEU A 396 -19.50 0.11 6.69
CA LEU A 396 -20.76 -0.59 6.93
C LEU A 396 -20.75 -2.01 6.35
N ASN A 397 -20.20 -2.17 5.14
CA ASN A 397 -20.16 -3.45 4.43
C ASN A 397 -19.02 -4.38 4.87
N SER A 398 -18.09 -3.91 5.72
CA SER A 398 -16.93 -4.71 6.14
C SER A 398 -17.30 -5.98 6.91
N HIS A 399 -18.48 -6.02 7.53
CA HIS A 399 -18.97 -7.20 8.27
C HIS A 399 -19.42 -8.34 7.35
N SER A 400 -19.85 -8.02 6.13
CA SER A 400 -20.29 -8.97 5.10
C SER A 400 -19.23 -9.26 4.05
N SER A 401 -18.05 -8.64 4.17
CA SER A 401 -16.94 -8.84 3.24
C SER A 401 -16.34 -10.24 3.42
N ASN A 402 -16.01 -10.89 2.31
CA ASN A 402 -15.23 -12.14 2.31
C ASN A 402 -13.72 -11.90 2.43
N LEU A 403 -13.29 -10.64 2.61
CA LEU A 403 -11.90 -10.19 2.74
C LEU A 403 -11.70 -9.64 4.16
N PRO A 404 -11.32 -10.50 5.14
CA PRO A 404 -11.38 -10.15 6.56
C PRO A 404 -10.10 -9.50 7.11
N ALA A 405 -8.96 -9.56 6.41
CA ALA A 405 -7.65 -9.33 7.01
C ALA A 405 -7.53 -7.97 7.72
N ILE A 406 -7.97 -6.89 7.06
CA ILE A 406 -7.96 -5.53 7.66
C ILE A 406 -8.88 -5.47 8.89
N ARG A 407 -10.08 -6.05 8.78
CA ARG A 407 -11.05 -6.02 9.89
C ARG A 407 -10.52 -6.82 11.09
N GLU A 408 -9.90 -7.96 10.85
CA GLU A 408 -9.30 -8.80 11.89
C GLU A 408 -8.10 -8.12 12.54
N LYS A 409 -7.19 -7.55 11.73
CA LYS A 409 -6.10 -6.69 12.19
C LYS A 409 -6.61 -5.63 13.16
N TYR A 410 -7.50 -4.75 12.72
CA TYR A 410 -8.01 -3.64 13.55
C TYR A 410 -9.05 -4.05 14.61
N SER A 411 -9.42 -5.32 14.69
CA SER A 411 -10.22 -5.90 15.77
C SER A 411 -9.40 -6.26 17.01
N GLN A 412 -8.07 -6.24 16.90
CA GLN A 412 -7.14 -6.55 17.98
C GLN A 412 -7.03 -5.39 18.98
N HIS A 413 -6.66 -5.72 20.22
CA HIS A 413 -6.53 -4.74 21.30
C HIS A 413 -5.44 -3.68 21.02
N LYS A 414 -4.36 -4.03 20.31
CA LYS A 414 -3.30 -3.08 19.91
C LYS A 414 -3.85 -1.90 19.09
N TYR A 415 -4.90 -2.13 18.31
CA TYR A 415 -5.60 -1.10 17.51
C TYR A 415 -6.91 -0.64 18.16
N LYS A 416 -7.03 -0.78 19.49
CA LYS A 416 -8.18 -0.31 20.29
C LYS A 416 -9.52 -0.87 19.81
N CYS A 417 -9.52 -2.05 19.18
CA CYS A 417 -10.70 -2.69 18.62
C CYS A 417 -11.47 -1.75 17.66
N ALA A 418 -10.76 -0.91 16.90
CA ALA A 418 -11.35 0.10 16.01
C ALA A 418 -12.40 -0.48 15.06
N ALA A 419 -12.15 -1.67 14.51
CA ALA A 419 -13.07 -2.34 13.59
C ALA A 419 -14.35 -2.87 14.25
N LYS A 420 -14.39 -2.98 15.59
CA LYS A 420 -15.56 -3.44 16.37
C LYS A 420 -16.45 -2.29 16.85
N LYS A 421 -16.14 -1.04 16.49
CA LYS A 421 -16.97 0.12 16.86
C LYS A 421 -18.31 0.08 16.12
N HIS A 422 -19.32 0.70 16.72
CA HIS A 422 -20.61 0.88 16.06
C HIS A 422 -20.51 2.01 15.03
N PHE A 423 -20.87 1.73 13.78
CA PHE A 423 -20.91 2.71 12.71
C PHE A 423 -22.34 3.24 12.57
N PRO A 424 -22.58 4.56 12.72
CA PRO A 424 -23.91 5.14 12.48
C PRO A 424 -24.38 4.83 11.05
N PRO A 425 -25.69 4.61 10.82
CA PRO A 425 -26.20 4.17 9.52
C PRO A 425 -26.15 5.26 8.44
N SER A 426 -26.10 6.53 8.83
CA SER A 426 -26.01 7.66 7.92
C SER A 426 -25.26 8.81 8.59
N ILE A 427 -24.65 9.67 7.77
CA ILE A 427 -23.97 10.88 8.23
C ILE A 427 -24.88 12.07 7.89
N PRO A 428 -25.22 12.94 8.85
CA PRO A 428 -26.08 14.09 8.59
C PRO A 428 -25.46 15.04 7.55
N ALA A 429 -26.28 15.47 6.58
CA ALA A 429 -25.80 16.29 5.46
C ALA A 429 -25.27 17.66 5.91
N GLU A 430 -25.80 18.19 7.01
CA GLU A 430 -25.38 19.42 7.66
C GLU A 430 -23.90 19.44 8.07
N PHE A 431 -23.28 18.27 8.30
CA PHE A 431 -21.86 18.18 8.67
C PHE A 431 -20.92 18.44 7.51
N PHE A 432 -21.43 18.46 6.27
CA PHE A 432 -20.68 18.80 5.06
C PHE A 432 -20.88 20.26 4.63
N HIS A 433 -21.47 21.10 5.47
CA HIS A 433 -21.61 22.53 5.24
C HIS A 433 -20.70 23.29 6.20
N ASN A 434 -20.14 24.42 5.75
CA ASN A 434 -19.36 25.29 6.61
C ASN A 434 -20.21 25.73 7.82
N CYS A 435 -19.58 25.87 8.99
CA CYS A 435 -20.23 26.57 10.10
C CYS A 435 -20.41 28.01 9.67
N ALA A 436 -21.67 28.47 9.60
CA ALA A 436 -22.00 29.88 9.40
C ALA A 436 -21.75 30.68 10.68
#